data_AF-A0A0J7NQI6-F1
#
_entry.id   AF-A0A0J7NQI6-F1
#
_cell.length_a   1.000
_cell.length_b   1.000
_cell.length_c   1.000
_cell.angle_alpha   90.00
_cell.angle_beta   90.00
_cell.angle_gamma   90.00
#
_symmetry.space_group_name_H-M   'P 1'
#
loop_
_entity.id
_entity.type
_entity.pdbx_description
1 polymer ?
#
loop_
_entity_poly.entity_id
_entity_poly.type
_entity_poly.pdbx_seq_one_letter_code
_entity_poly.pdbx_strand_id
1 'polypeptide(L)'
;MQRITKYPLIIGKILEYTPMDHPDRQYLQEALAKSEEFCIQVNEGVREKENSDRLEWLQTHVICDGLEEQLVFNSLTNSLGPRKLVHYGILHKSKSGKELVGFLTNDFLLFVQPIKFSLNCQQFSFERNEHQKFKMYRKPIFLNELSLLGESDGNSSLSGSDAADNSSKTLRLKDQKKAIILLAPSANECSLWSKRIVEARRKFLENERNRLQRQRSIRRRLPEGRLQLVVVEAEDLVIGRKGTVNPVL
;
A
#
# COMPACT_ATOMS: atom_id res chain seq x y z
N MET A 1 22.00 -15.79 -5.11
CA MET A 1 21.20 -14.92 -6.01
C MET A 1 21.98 -14.37 -7.22
N GLN A 2 23.29 -14.12 -7.12
CA GLN A 2 24.10 -13.53 -8.21
C GLN A 2 24.12 -14.33 -9.54
N ARG A 3 23.87 -15.63 -9.52
CA ARG A 3 23.92 -16.46 -10.74
C ARG A 3 22.74 -16.20 -11.67
N ILE A 4 21.54 -16.06 -11.10
CA ILE A 4 20.30 -15.89 -11.85
C ILE A 4 20.33 -14.57 -12.65
N THR A 5 20.76 -13.49 -12.01
CA THR A 5 20.88 -12.16 -12.63
C THR A 5 21.99 -12.06 -13.68
N LYS A 6 22.91 -13.05 -13.75
CA LYS A 6 23.96 -13.10 -14.76
C LYS A 6 23.50 -13.75 -16.07
N TYR A 7 22.46 -14.57 -16.07
CA TYR A 7 22.01 -15.25 -17.29
C TYR A 7 21.57 -14.29 -18.40
N PRO A 8 20.74 -13.25 -18.15
CA PRO A 8 20.40 -12.29 -19.19
C PRO A 8 21.62 -11.60 -19.79
N LEU A 9 22.61 -11.27 -18.96
CA LEU A 9 23.84 -10.60 -19.40
C LEU A 9 24.70 -11.50 -20.30
N ILE A 10 24.88 -12.75 -19.90
CA ILE A 10 25.68 -13.73 -20.66
C ILE A 10 24.98 -14.07 -21.97
N ILE A 11 23.68 -14.38 -21.94
CA ILE A 11 22.90 -14.73 -23.13
C ILE A 11 22.83 -13.52 -24.08
N GLY A 12 22.62 -12.32 -23.54
CA GLY A 12 22.63 -11.08 -24.33
C GLY A 12 23.96 -10.85 -25.04
N LYS A 13 25.09 -11.14 -24.38
CA LYS A 13 26.40 -11.08 -25.04
C LYS A 13 26.59 -12.14 -26.11
N ILE A 14 26.14 -13.38 -25.89
CA ILE A 14 26.21 -14.43 -26.92
C ILE A 14 25.35 -14.04 -28.13
N LEU A 15 24.13 -13.52 -27.89
CA LEU A 15 23.21 -13.07 -28.93
C LEU A 15 23.76 -11.90 -29.76
N GLU A 16 24.52 -10.99 -29.13
CA GLU A 16 25.19 -9.87 -29.81
C GLU A 16 26.21 -10.36 -30.86
N TYR A 17 26.93 -11.45 -30.56
CA TYR A 17 27.93 -12.04 -31.46
C TYR A 17 27.39 -13.17 -32.35
N THR A 18 26.09 -13.49 -32.28
CA THR A 18 25.47 -14.54 -33.11
C THR A 18 24.82 -13.92 -34.35
N PRO A 19 25.23 -14.25 -35.59
CA PRO A 19 24.65 -13.67 -36.82
C PRO A 19 23.14 -13.92 -36.97
N MET A 20 22.45 -13.07 -37.75
CA MET A 20 21.00 -13.18 -37.99
C MET A 20 20.57 -14.53 -38.57
N ASP A 21 21.40 -15.09 -39.46
CA ASP A 21 21.09 -16.34 -40.19
C ASP A 21 21.48 -17.61 -39.42
N HIS A 22 22.04 -17.47 -38.21
CA HIS A 22 22.46 -18.61 -37.41
C HIS A 22 21.24 -19.30 -36.79
N PRO A 23 21.11 -20.64 -36.87
CA PRO A 23 19.95 -21.38 -36.35
C PRO A 23 19.71 -21.14 -34.86
N ASP A 24 20.78 -20.97 -34.07
CA ASP A 24 20.67 -20.75 -32.62
C ASP A 24 20.17 -19.36 -32.22
N ARG A 25 20.09 -18.40 -33.15
CA ARG A 25 19.72 -17.02 -32.79
C ARG A 25 18.31 -16.95 -32.20
N GLN A 26 17.36 -17.68 -32.76
CA GLN A 26 15.98 -17.73 -32.25
C GLN A 26 15.95 -18.30 -30.82
N TYR A 27 16.69 -19.38 -30.57
CA TYR A 27 16.78 -19.98 -29.24
C TYR A 27 17.43 -19.02 -28.23
N LEU A 28 18.45 -18.27 -28.63
CA LEU A 28 19.09 -17.27 -27.77
C LEU A 28 18.16 -16.10 -27.43
N GLN A 29 17.33 -15.64 -28.36
CA GLN A 29 16.32 -14.62 -28.10
C GLN A 29 15.27 -15.10 -27.10
N GLU A 30 14.77 -16.31 -27.28
CA GLU A 30 13.80 -16.91 -26.36
C GLU A 30 14.43 -17.14 -24.97
N ALA A 31 15.65 -17.65 -24.93
CA ALA A 31 16.39 -17.87 -23.68
C ALA A 31 16.65 -16.54 -22.96
N LEU A 32 16.98 -15.47 -23.69
CA LEU A 32 17.16 -14.14 -23.12
C LEU A 32 15.85 -13.66 -22.47
N ALA A 33 14.74 -13.67 -23.22
CA ALA A 33 13.44 -13.25 -22.73
C ALA A 33 13.01 -14.04 -21.48
N LYS A 34 13.14 -15.36 -21.51
CA LYS A 34 12.84 -16.23 -20.35
C LYS A 34 13.74 -15.94 -19.15
N SER A 35 15.02 -15.68 -19.38
CA SER A 35 15.96 -15.36 -18.29
C SER A 35 15.66 -14.00 -17.65
N GLU A 36 15.25 -13.01 -18.44
CA GLU A 36 14.83 -11.70 -17.95
C GLU A 36 13.52 -11.80 -17.17
N GLU A 37 12.53 -12.51 -17.72
CA GLU A 37 11.26 -12.78 -17.04
C GLU A 37 11.49 -13.47 -15.69
N PHE A 38 12.34 -14.49 -15.67
CA PHE A 38 12.67 -15.20 -14.43
C PHE A 38 13.35 -14.29 -13.40
N CYS A 39 14.23 -13.37 -13.83
CA CYS A 39 14.81 -12.37 -12.92
C CYS A 39 13.74 -11.45 -12.32
N ILE A 40 12.78 -11.01 -13.13
CA ILE A 40 11.64 -10.20 -12.67
C ILE A 40 10.80 -10.98 -11.67
N GLN A 41 10.45 -12.23 -11.98
CA GLN A 41 9.64 -13.09 -11.11
C GLN A 41 10.31 -13.32 -9.76
N VAL A 42 11.62 -13.61 -9.72
CA VAL A 42 12.32 -13.80 -8.44
C VAL A 42 12.37 -12.49 -7.65
N ASN A 43 12.62 -11.36 -8.31
CA ASN A 43 12.63 -10.06 -7.63
C ASN A 43 11.25 -9.69 -7.06
N GLU A 44 10.17 -9.95 -7.79
CA GLU A 44 8.81 -9.77 -7.29
C GLU A 44 8.50 -10.74 -6.15
N GLY A 45 8.91 -12.01 -6.24
CA GLY A 45 8.72 -12.99 -5.17
C GLY A 45 9.41 -12.59 -3.86
N VAL A 46 10.62 -12.03 -3.93
CA VAL A 46 11.30 -11.46 -2.75
C VAL A 46 10.53 -10.26 -2.20
N ARG A 47 10.10 -9.35 -3.07
CA ARG A 47 9.32 -8.16 -2.70
C ARG A 47 7.99 -8.53 -2.02
N GLU A 48 7.30 -9.53 -2.53
CA GLU A 48 6.03 -10.03 -1.99
C GLU A 48 6.22 -10.73 -0.65
N LYS A 49 7.27 -11.55 -0.52
CA LYS A 49 7.62 -12.19 0.75
C LYS A 49 7.93 -11.15 1.83
N GLU A 50 8.81 -10.18 1.54
CA GLU A 50 9.11 -9.10 2.49
C GLU A 50 7.86 -8.29 2.89
N ASN A 51 6.96 -8.05 1.93
CA ASN A 51 5.70 -7.38 2.22
C ASN A 51 4.82 -8.22 3.14
N SER A 52 4.68 -9.52 2.88
CA SER A 52 3.93 -10.45 3.72
C SER A 52 4.49 -10.47 5.15
N ASP A 53 5.81 -10.62 5.30
CA ASP A 53 6.47 -10.66 6.62
C ASP A 53 6.22 -9.36 7.41
N ARG A 54 6.25 -8.19 6.74
CA ARG A 54 5.94 -6.89 7.37
C ARG A 54 4.47 -6.75 7.76
N LEU A 55 3.54 -7.30 6.97
CA LEU A 55 2.10 -7.27 7.31
C LEU A 55 1.77 -8.22 8.47
N GLU A 56 2.41 -9.39 8.54
CA GLU A 56 2.31 -10.30 9.68
C GLU A 56 2.88 -9.69 10.96
N TRP A 57 3.99 -8.96 10.83
CA TRP A 57 4.52 -8.18 11.94
C TRP A 57 3.49 -7.17 12.46
N LEU A 58 2.82 -6.42 11.56
CA LEU A 58 1.76 -5.48 11.97
C LEU A 58 0.60 -6.18 12.67
N GLN A 59 0.18 -7.34 12.17
CA GLN A 59 -0.91 -8.13 12.75
C GLN A 59 -0.64 -8.54 14.20
N THR A 60 0.61 -8.86 14.51
CA THR A 60 1.03 -9.38 15.83
C THR A 60 1.45 -8.27 16.80
N HIS A 61 1.90 -7.11 16.30
CA HIS A 61 2.47 -6.03 17.13
C HIS A 61 1.54 -4.82 17.30
N VAL A 62 0.52 -4.67 16.45
CA VAL A 62 -0.44 -3.57 16.52
C VAL A 62 -1.80 -4.03 17.02
N ILE A 63 -2.19 -3.51 18.19
CA ILE A 63 -3.50 -3.74 18.77
C ILE A 63 -4.51 -2.76 18.15
N CYS A 64 -5.48 -3.30 17.41
CA CYS A 64 -6.51 -2.55 16.69
C CYS A 64 -7.89 -2.74 17.34
N ASP A 65 -8.10 -2.19 18.53
CA ASP A 65 -9.38 -2.26 19.24
C ASP A 65 -10.37 -1.17 18.75
N GLY A 66 -11.68 -1.46 18.83
CA GLY A 66 -12.72 -0.46 18.55
C GLY A 66 -13.05 -0.25 17.06
N LEU A 67 -12.64 -1.21 16.22
CA LEU A 67 -13.15 -1.36 14.86
C LEU A 67 -14.39 -2.26 14.86
N GLU A 68 -15.32 -2.02 13.94
CA GLU A 68 -16.53 -2.83 13.78
C GLU A 68 -16.20 -4.23 13.25
N GLU A 69 -15.16 -4.31 12.42
CA GLU A 69 -14.62 -5.54 11.86
C GLU A 69 -13.16 -5.71 12.28
N GLN A 70 -12.73 -6.96 12.49
CA GLN A 70 -11.35 -7.27 12.81
C GLN A 70 -10.45 -6.96 11.62
N LEU A 71 -9.48 -6.05 11.81
CA LEU A 71 -8.52 -5.71 10.77
C LEU A 71 -7.49 -6.83 10.60
N VAL A 72 -7.56 -7.52 9.45
CA VAL A 72 -6.53 -8.47 9.00
C VAL A 72 -5.59 -7.76 8.04
N PHE A 73 -4.32 -7.54 8.40
CA PHE A 73 -3.36 -6.78 7.60
C PHE A 73 -2.99 -7.51 6.30
N ASN A 74 -2.64 -8.79 6.38
CA ASN A 74 -2.24 -9.61 5.24
C ASN A 74 -3.46 -10.19 4.51
N SER A 75 -4.28 -9.30 3.95
CA SER A 75 -5.53 -9.65 3.27
C SER A 75 -5.68 -8.90 1.94
N LEU A 76 -6.73 -9.26 1.19
CA LEU A 76 -7.12 -8.51 0.00
C LEU A 76 -7.79 -7.18 0.39
N THR A 77 -7.52 -6.15 -0.40
CA THR A 77 -8.17 -4.84 -0.31
C THR A 77 -9.43 -4.82 -1.17
N ASN A 78 -10.29 -3.82 -0.93
CA ASN A 78 -11.57 -3.68 -1.64
C ASN A 78 -11.45 -3.49 -3.16
N SER A 79 -10.30 -3.05 -3.66
CA SER A 79 -10.13 -2.78 -5.10
C SER A 79 -8.74 -3.00 -5.67
N LEU A 80 -7.68 -2.93 -4.86
CA LEU A 80 -6.29 -2.99 -5.34
C LEU A 80 -5.64 -4.38 -5.26
N GLY A 81 -6.42 -5.42 -4.93
CA GLY A 81 -5.88 -6.77 -4.71
C GLY A 81 -5.15 -6.87 -3.37
N PRO A 82 -4.05 -7.64 -3.26
CA PRO A 82 -3.31 -7.83 -2.01
C PRO A 82 -2.85 -6.50 -1.38
N ARG A 83 -2.97 -6.40 -0.05
CA ARG A 83 -2.48 -5.22 0.68
C ARG A 83 -0.96 -5.15 0.57
N LYS A 84 -0.44 -3.94 0.36
CA LYS A 84 1.00 -3.66 0.29
C LYS A 84 1.35 -2.53 1.23
N LEU A 85 2.39 -2.70 2.03
CA LEU A 85 2.97 -1.62 2.84
C LEU A 85 3.82 -0.73 1.94
N VAL A 86 3.44 0.55 1.82
CA VAL A 86 4.06 1.53 0.91
C VAL A 86 5.12 2.36 1.61
N HIS A 87 4.85 2.80 2.84
CA HIS A 87 5.77 3.62 3.62
C HIS A 87 5.49 3.50 5.13
N TYR A 88 6.49 3.76 5.96
CA TYR A 88 6.34 3.80 7.40
C TYR A 88 7.40 4.70 8.03
N GLY A 89 7.17 5.14 9.26
CA GLY A 89 8.08 6.07 9.93
C GLY A 89 7.48 6.75 11.15
N ILE A 90 8.34 7.37 11.95
CA ILE A 90 7.97 8.08 13.17
C ILE A 90 7.48 9.48 12.78
N LEU A 91 6.37 9.91 13.38
CA LEU A 91 5.73 11.20 13.15
C LEU A 91 5.27 11.77 14.50
N HIS A 92 5.49 13.06 14.74
CA HIS A 92 5.07 13.72 15.97
C HIS A 92 3.84 14.58 15.73
N LYS A 93 2.84 14.51 16.61
CA LYS A 93 1.67 15.38 16.49
C LYS A 93 2.03 16.81 16.91
N SER A 94 1.97 17.76 15.97
CA SER A 94 2.42 19.15 16.18
C SER A 94 1.80 19.82 17.42
N LYS A 95 0.50 19.62 17.68
CA LYS A 95 -0.19 20.25 18.82
C LYS A 95 0.09 19.60 20.19
N SER A 96 0.38 18.30 20.23
CA SER A 96 0.47 17.57 21.49
C SER A 96 1.83 16.92 21.74
N GLY A 97 2.77 17.06 20.82
CA GLY A 97 4.09 16.40 20.86
C GLY A 97 4.04 14.88 20.89
N LYS A 98 2.86 14.27 20.68
CA LYS A 98 2.70 12.81 20.82
C LYS A 98 3.48 12.11 19.72
N GLU A 99 4.35 11.21 20.11
CA GLU A 99 5.06 10.32 19.21
C GLU A 99 4.10 9.26 18.65
N LEU A 100 4.03 9.19 17.33
CA LEU A 100 3.24 8.24 16.57
C LEU A 100 4.13 7.52 15.56
N VAL A 101 3.73 6.31 15.18
CA VAL A 101 4.27 5.64 13.99
C VAL A 101 3.17 5.60 12.94
N GLY A 102 3.48 6.11 11.75
CA GLY A 102 2.62 5.99 10.59
C GLY A 102 2.95 4.73 9.80
N PHE A 103 1.93 4.01 9.38
CA PHE A 103 2.02 2.92 8.39
C PHE A 103 1.08 3.25 7.23
N LEU A 104 1.65 3.55 6.07
CA LEU A 104 0.94 3.78 4.83
C LEU A 104 0.86 2.48 4.04
N THR A 105 -0.35 2.00 3.79
CA THR A 105 -0.62 0.89 2.89
C THR A 105 -1.13 1.43 1.55
N ASN A 106 -1.38 0.54 0.59
CA ASN A 106 -1.98 0.91 -0.69
C ASN A 106 -3.47 1.29 -0.60
N ASP A 107 -4.16 0.98 0.50
CA ASP A 107 -5.58 1.26 0.72
C ASP A 107 -5.89 2.24 1.85
N PHE A 108 -5.05 2.33 2.89
CA PHE A 108 -5.24 3.26 4.01
C PHE A 108 -3.93 3.76 4.64
N LEU A 109 -4.06 4.74 5.55
CA LEU A 109 -3.02 5.23 6.43
C LEU A 109 -3.41 4.96 7.89
N LEU A 110 -2.55 4.24 8.61
CA LEU A 110 -2.73 3.88 10.01
C LEU A 110 -1.73 4.64 10.88
N PHE A 111 -2.23 5.20 11.99
CA PHE A 111 -1.38 5.76 13.05
C PHE A 111 -1.46 4.90 14.29
N VAL A 112 -0.30 4.55 14.84
CA VAL A 112 -0.19 3.80 16.08
C VAL A 112 0.68 4.55 17.07
N GLN A 113 0.50 4.25 18.34
CA GLN A 113 1.28 4.79 19.45
C GLN A 113 1.96 3.63 20.20
N PRO A 114 3.25 3.74 20.56
CA PRO A 114 3.90 2.75 21.40
C PRO A 114 3.22 2.67 22.78
N ILE A 115 3.01 1.46 23.30
CA ILE A 115 2.34 1.24 24.61
C ILE A 115 3.31 1.45 25.78
N LYS A 116 4.57 1.04 25.62
CA LYS A 116 5.64 1.17 26.63
C LYS A 116 6.85 1.86 26.01
N PHE A 117 7.45 2.83 26.70
CA PHE A 117 8.62 3.61 26.26
C PHE A 117 8.45 4.42 24.96
N SER A 118 9.14 5.55 24.88
CA SER A 118 9.29 6.31 23.63
C SER A 118 10.25 5.57 22.70
N LEU A 119 10.06 5.69 21.40
CA LEU A 119 11.02 5.16 20.44
C LEU A 119 12.27 6.05 20.53
N ASN A 120 13.28 5.63 21.30
CA ASN A 120 14.58 6.32 21.39
C ASN A 120 15.39 6.20 20.07
N CYS A 121 14.74 6.32 18.91
CA CYS A 121 15.29 6.08 17.59
C CYS A 121 14.85 7.20 16.64
N GLN A 122 15.79 7.72 15.83
CA GLN A 122 15.48 8.69 14.78
C GLN A 122 14.71 8.06 13.60
N GLN A 123 14.78 6.73 13.44
CA GLN A 123 14.15 5.98 12.35
C GLN A 123 13.49 4.71 12.86
N PHE A 124 12.29 4.41 12.38
CA PHE A 124 11.58 3.18 12.69
C PHE A 124 12.21 1.98 11.97
N SER A 125 12.39 0.87 12.69
CA SER A 125 12.78 -0.42 12.13
C SER A 125 11.95 -1.54 12.76
N PHE A 126 11.54 -2.52 11.96
CA PHE A 126 10.77 -3.67 12.43
C PHE A 126 11.58 -4.56 13.39
N GLU A 127 12.84 -4.83 13.06
CA GLU A 127 13.75 -5.69 13.84
C GLU A 127 14.00 -5.13 15.25
N ARG A 128 14.21 -3.82 15.36
CA ARG A 128 14.47 -3.17 16.65
C ARG A 128 13.25 -3.13 17.57
N ASN A 129 12.06 -3.29 17.00
CA ASN A 129 10.78 -3.16 17.71
C ASN A 129 10.06 -4.51 17.87
N GLU A 130 10.77 -5.63 17.75
CA GLU A 130 10.19 -7.00 17.83
C GLU A 130 9.51 -7.29 19.19
N HIS A 131 9.93 -6.66 20.28
CA HIS A 131 9.30 -6.84 21.59
C HIS A 131 8.36 -5.70 21.98
N GLN A 132 8.23 -4.70 21.10
CA GLN A 132 7.43 -3.52 21.35
C GLN A 132 6.00 -3.73 20.84
N LYS A 133 5.02 -3.40 21.68
CA LYS A 133 3.61 -3.39 21.27
C LYS A 133 3.14 -1.97 21.02
N PHE A 134 2.28 -1.83 20.02
CA PHE A 134 1.70 -0.58 19.58
C PHE A 134 0.18 -0.67 19.69
N LYS A 135 -0.45 0.46 20.00
CA LYS A 135 -1.91 0.60 20.02
C LYS A 135 -2.34 1.55 18.92
N MET A 136 -3.40 1.19 18.20
CA MET A 136 -4.02 2.07 17.23
C MET A 136 -4.39 3.41 17.89
N TYR A 137 -3.88 4.51 17.34
CA TYR A 137 -4.15 5.86 17.86
C TYR A 137 -5.54 6.36 17.44
N ARG A 138 -5.97 6.01 16.22
CA ARG A 138 -7.27 6.35 15.65
C ARG A 138 -7.63 5.37 14.55
N LYS A 139 -8.91 5.33 14.15
CA LYS A 139 -9.38 4.51 13.02
C LYS A 139 -8.53 4.74 11.75
N PRO A 140 -8.23 3.68 10.97
CA PRO A 140 -7.49 3.80 9.71
C PRO A 140 -8.16 4.80 8.77
N ILE A 141 -7.34 5.56 8.04
CA ILE A 141 -7.80 6.60 7.10
C ILE A 141 -7.67 6.04 5.70
N PHE A 142 -8.78 5.78 5.04
CA PHE A 142 -8.71 5.30 3.66
C PHE A 142 -8.17 6.38 2.71
N LEU A 143 -7.43 5.96 1.69
CA LEU A 143 -6.76 6.90 0.76
C LEU A 143 -7.75 7.72 -0.10
N ASN A 144 -9.00 7.26 -0.22
CA ASN A 144 -10.08 8.01 -0.86
C ASN A 144 -10.47 9.28 -0.07
N GLU A 145 -10.41 9.21 1.26
CA GLU A 145 -10.82 10.27 2.20
C GLU A 145 -9.64 11.16 2.64
N LEU A 146 -8.42 10.68 2.45
CA LEU A 146 -7.20 11.39 2.79
C LEU A 146 -6.91 12.51 1.77
N SER A 147 -6.66 13.73 2.26
CA SER A 147 -6.18 14.85 1.45
C SER A 147 -4.96 15.52 2.08
N LEU A 148 -4.04 15.97 1.24
CA LEU A 148 -2.89 16.78 1.66
C LEU A 148 -3.29 18.24 1.55
N LEU A 149 -3.07 19.01 2.61
CA LEU A 149 -3.19 20.45 2.59
C LEU A 149 -1.84 21.00 2.14
N GLY A 150 -1.77 21.47 0.89
CA GLY A 150 -0.59 22.17 0.38
C GLY A 150 -0.37 23.49 1.12
N GLU A 151 0.84 24.02 1.04
CA GLU A 151 1.27 25.29 1.67
C GLU A 151 0.51 26.55 1.20
N SER A 152 -0.58 26.40 0.42
CA SER A 152 -1.33 27.49 -0.20
C SER A 152 -2.42 28.13 0.68
N ASP A 153 -2.65 27.66 1.91
CA ASP A 153 -3.53 28.37 2.84
C ASP A 153 -2.70 29.31 3.71
N GLY A 154 -2.38 30.47 3.12
CA GLY A 154 -1.76 31.60 3.78
C GLY A 154 -2.71 32.21 4.81
N ASN A 155 -2.72 31.65 6.03
CA ASN A 155 -3.07 32.41 7.23
C ASN A 155 -2.56 31.72 8.51
N SER A 156 -1.28 31.91 8.83
CA SER A 156 -0.83 31.87 10.23
C SER A 156 0.45 32.68 10.35
N SER A 157 0.27 33.96 10.65
CA SER A 157 1.24 34.87 11.22
C SER A 157 1.81 34.30 12.53
N LEU A 158 3.01 33.71 12.49
CA LEU A 158 3.87 33.58 13.68
C LEU A 158 5.33 33.79 13.24
N SER A 159 5.83 34.97 13.59
CA SER A 159 7.21 35.42 13.50
C SER A 159 8.14 34.57 14.37
N GLY A 160 9.27 34.15 13.81
CA GLY A 160 10.39 33.55 14.55
C GLY A 160 11.23 32.63 13.66
N SER A 161 12.55 32.78 13.70
CA SER A 161 13.54 32.02 12.90
C SER A 161 13.36 30.48 12.95
N ASP A 162 12.76 29.95 14.02
CA ASP A 162 12.49 28.51 14.21
C ASP A 162 11.20 28.00 13.53
N ALA A 163 10.36 28.90 13.03
CA ALA A 163 9.12 28.55 12.31
C ALA A 163 9.41 28.11 10.87
N ALA A 164 10.47 28.66 10.24
CA ALA A 164 10.88 28.30 8.89
C ALA A 164 11.36 26.84 8.82
N ASP A 165 12.16 26.40 9.78
CA ASP A 165 12.72 25.04 9.79
C ASP A 165 11.64 23.98 10.12
N ASN A 166 10.69 24.30 11.02
CA ASN A 166 9.57 23.42 11.33
C ASN A 166 8.52 23.38 10.21
N SER A 167 8.35 24.46 9.42
CA SER A 167 7.41 24.46 8.28
C SER A 167 7.77 23.37 7.27
N SER A 168 9.06 23.22 6.95
CA SER A 168 9.58 22.22 6.03
C SER A 168 9.42 20.76 6.52
N LYS A 169 9.31 20.57 7.84
CA LYS A 169 9.09 19.26 8.49
C LYS A 169 7.62 18.97 8.76
N THR A 170 6.72 19.89 8.44
CA THR A 170 5.30 19.80 8.80
C THR A 170 4.49 19.12 7.69
N LEU A 171 3.94 17.95 8.00
CA LEU A 171 3.00 17.23 7.16
C LEU A 171 1.56 17.57 7.57
N ARG A 172 0.81 18.24 6.69
CA ARG A 172 -0.60 18.62 6.92
C ARG A 172 -1.53 17.68 6.16
N LEU A 173 -2.19 16.81 6.91
CA LEU A 173 -3.19 15.88 6.40
C LEU A 173 -4.59 16.34 6.78
N LYS A 174 -5.57 16.02 5.94
CA LYS A 174 -6.98 16.23 6.23
C LYS A 174 -7.73 14.93 6.02
N ASP A 175 -8.43 14.54 7.07
CA ASP A 175 -9.31 13.37 7.12
C ASP A 175 -10.75 13.86 7.15
N GLN A 176 -11.43 13.78 6.01
CA GLN A 176 -12.77 14.30 5.73
C GLN A 176 -12.94 15.80 6.10
N LYS A 177 -13.08 16.11 7.39
CA LYS A 177 -13.24 17.46 7.97
C LYS A 177 -12.21 17.83 9.04
N LYS A 178 -11.40 16.88 9.52
CA LYS A 178 -10.42 17.11 10.60
C LYS A 178 -9.02 17.27 10.03
N ALA A 179 -8.39 18.41 10.32
CA ALA A 179 -6.99 18.64 10.00
C ALA A 179 -6.08 17.95 11.02
N ILE A 180 -5.03 17.32 10.53
CA ILE A 180 -4.02 16.58 11.28
C ILE A 180 -2.67 17.16 10.87
N ILE A 181 -2.00 17.78 11.82
CA ILE A 181 -0.71 18.41 11.60
C ILE A 181 0.33 17.53 12.31
N LEU A 182 1.22 16.95 11.52
CA LEU A 182 2.28 16.06 11.95
C LEU A 182 3.64 16.70 11.64
N LEU A 183 4.64 16.38 12.43
CA LEU A 183 6.02 16.81 12.27
C LEU A 183 6.86 15.56 11.99
N ALA A 184 7.51 15.54 10.84
CA ALA A 184 8.45 14.49 10.46
C ALA A 184 9.81 14.71 11.13
N PRO A 185 10.65 13.67 11.27
CA PRO A 185 12.00 13.80 11.84
C PRO A 185 12.91 14.72 11.01
N SER A 186 12.69 14.79 9.69
CA SER A 186 13.44 15.64 8.76
C SER A 186 12.56 16.16 7.63
N ALA A 187 13.02 17.22 6.94
CA ALA A 187 12.33 17.77 5.77
C ALA A 187 12.27 16.76 4.61
N ASN A 188 13.31 15.93 4.47
CA ASN A 188 13.37 14.86 3.49
C ASN A 188 12.29 13.80 3.75
N GLU A 189 12.12 13.39 5.01
CA GLU A 189 11.05 12.47 5.41
C GLU A 189 9.68 13.09 5.17
N CYS A 190 9.49 14.38 5.49
CA CYS A 190 8.23 15.09 5.23
C CYS A 190 7.87 15.08 3.73
N SER A 191 8.83 15.40 2.87
CA SER A 191 8.68 15.35 1.41
C SER A 191 8.42 13.92 0.90
N LEU A 192 9.13 12.93 1.45
CA LEU A 192 8.95 11.52 1.10
C LEU A 192 7.55 11.03 1.48
N TRP A 193 7.07 11.32 2.69
CA TRP A 193 5.71 11.03 3.13
C TRP A 193 4.68 11.65 2.19
N SER A 194 4.83 12.94 1.88
CA SER A 194 3.95 13.65 0.95
C SER A 194 3.92 12.97 -0.42
N LYS A 195 5.09 12.67 -0.99
CA LYS A 195 5.25 12.00 -2.28
C LYS A 195 4.59 10.62 -2.29
N ARG A 196 4.84 9.80 -1.25
CA ARG A 196 4.30 8.43 -1.14
C ARG A 196 2.78 8.42 -0.97
N ILE A 197 2.24 9.34 -0.17
CA ILE A 197 0.79 9.50 0.00
C ILE A 197 0.14 9.91 -1.33
N VAL A 198 0.69 10.91 -2.03
CA VAL A 198 0.17 11.32 -3.35
C VAL A 198 0.22 10.17 -4.35
N GLU A 199 1.34 9.43 -4.40
CA GLU A 199 1.51 8.31 -5.32
C GLU A 199 0.52 7.17 -5.03
N ALA A 200 0.39 6.76 -3.77
CA ALA A 200 -0.54 5.70 -3.36
C ALA A 200 -2.00 6.10 -3.65
N ARG A 201 -2.36 7.34 -3.33
CA ARG A 201 -3.69 7.88 -3.63
C ARG A 201 -3.96 7.93 -5.13
N ARG A 202 -3.01 8.40 -5.94
CA ARG A 202 -3.13 8.41 -7.41
C ARG A 202 -3.41 7.01 -7.94
N LYS A 203 -2.65 6.00 -7.51
CA LYS A 203 -2.85 4.60 -7.91
C LYS A 203 -4.22 4.06 -7.48
N PHE A 204 -4.66 4.38 -6.26
CA PHE A 204 -5.99 4.00 -5.77
C PHE A 204 -7.11 4.57 -6.65
N LEU A 205 -7.07 5.88 -6.93
CA LEU A 205 -8.09 6.54 -7.76
C LEU A 205 -8.09 6.05 -9.21
N GLU A 206 -6.92 5.84 -9.79
CA GLU A 206 -6.78 5.32 -11.15
C GLU A 206 -7.41 3.92 -11.27
N ASN A 207 -7.16 3.06 -10.28
CA ASN A 207 -7.75 1.73 -10.24
C ASN A 207 -9.28 1.76 -10.07
N GLU A 208 -9.81 2.60 -9.18
CA GLU A 208 -11.27 2.77 -9.04
C GLU A 208 -11.92 3.24 -10.34
N ARG A 209 -11.29 4.20 -11.04
CA ARG A 209 -11.77 4.70 -12.33
C ARG A 209 -11.80 3.59 -13.38
N ASN A 210 -10.74 2.79 -13.47
CA ASN A 210 -10.65 1.68 -14.40
C ASN A 210 -11.68 0.58 -14.08
N ARG A 211 -11.91 0.29 -12.80
CA ARG A 211 -12.93 -0.67 -12.35
C ARG A 211 -14.33 -0.22 -12.75
N LEU A 212 -14.68 1.05 -12.52
CA LEU A 212 -15.96 1.63 -12.92
C LEU A 212 -16.15 1.63 -14.45
N GLN A 213 -15.11 1.93 -15.21
CA GLN A 213 -15.14 1.85 -16.67
C GLN A 213 -15.39 0.42 -17.16
N ARG A 214 -14.71 -0.58 -16.60
CA ARG A 214 -14.92 -2.00 -16.92
C ARG A 214 -16.34 -2.46 -16.60
N GLN A 215 -16.89 -2.07 -15.45
CA GLN A 215 -18.28 -2.38 -15.10
C GLN A 215 -19.27 -1.75 -16.09
N ARG A 216 -19.03 -0.50 -16.51
CA ARG A 216 -19.85 0.18 -17.53
C ARG A 216 -19.74 -0.49 -18.89
N SER A 217 -18.56 -0.94 -19.31
CA SER A 217 -18.40 -1.65 -20.59
C SER A 217 -19.07 -3.01 -20.59
N ILE A 218 -19.01 -3.75 -19.47
CA ILE A 218 -19.72 -5.03 -19.32
C ILE A 218 -21.23 -4.82 -19.42
N ARG A 219 -21.79 -3.81 -18.73
CA ARG A 219 -23.22 -3.49 -18.80
C ARG A 219 -23.71 -3.02 -20.17
N ARG A 220 -22.81 -2.50 -21.02
CA ARG A 220 -23.14 -2.10 -22.40
C ARG A 220 -23.14 -3.26 -23.38
N ARG A 221 -22.56 -4.40 -23.02
CA ARG A 221 -22.73 -5.62 -23.82
C ARG A 221 -24.15 -6.12 -23.60
N LEU A 222 -24.85 -6.37 -24.70
CA LEU A 222 -26.10 -7.12 -24.64
C LEU A 222 -25.79 -8.48 -23.98
N PRO A 223 -26.65 -8.96 -23.07
CA PRO A 223 -26.45 -10.28 -22.48
C PRO A 223 -26.40 -11.32 -23.60
N GLU A 224 -25.25 -11.97 -23.78
CA GLU A 224 -25.01 -12.97 -24.84
C GLU A 224 -25.66 -14.34 -24.53
N GLY A 225 -26.40 -14.45 -23.43
CA GLY A 225 -27.12 -15.67 -23.05
C GLY A 225 -27.69 -15.62 -21.63
N ARG A 226 -28.38 -16.69 -21.24
CA ARG A 226 -28.83 -16.92 -19.87
C ARG A 226 -28.03 -18.09 -19.29
N LEU A 227 -27.34 -17.86 -18.18
CA LEU A 227 -26.69 -18.92 -17.41
C LEU A 227 -27.68 -19.39 -16.33
N GLN A 228 -28.17 -20.62 -16.46
CA GLN A 228 -29.00 -21.25 -15.43
C GLN A 228 -28.07 -22.05 -14.50
N LEU A 229 -27.86 -21.54 -13.28
CA LEU A 229 -27.22 -22.32 -12.22
C LEU A 229 -28.29 -23.10 -11.46
N VAL A 230 -28.14 -24.41 -11.40
CA VAL A 230 -28.84 -25.28 -10.45
C VAL A 230 -27.84 -25.62 -9.36
N VAL A 231 -28.10 -25.14 -8.15
CA VAL A 231 -27.31 -25.51 -6.98
C VAL A 231 -27.76 -26.92 -6.57
N VAL A 232 -26.89 -27.91 -6.79
CA VAL A 232 -27.17 -29.33 -6.50
C VAL A 232 -26.98 -29.62 -5.01
N GLU A 233 -25.99 -28.99 -4.39
CA GLU A 233 -25.64 -29.18 -2.99
C GLU A 233 -24.92 -27.93 -2.48
N ALA A 234 -25.16 -27.56 -1.22
CA ALA A 234 -24.48 -26.46 -0.55
C ALA A 234 -24.25 -26.83 0.92
N GLU A 235 -22.99 -26.87 1.34
CA GLU A 235 -22.58 -27.10 2.72
C GLU A 235 -22.03 -25.80 3.33
N ASP A 236 -22.15 -25.65 4.66
CA ASP A 236 -21.63 -24.53 5.46
C ASP A 236 -22.10 -23.11 5.05
N LEU A 237 -23.36 -22.97 4.63
CA LEU A 237 -23.96 -21.65 4.38
C LEU A 237 -24.18 -20.87 5.69
N VAL A 238 -23.36 -19.84 5.92
CA VAL A 238 -23.56 -18.88 7.00
C VAL A 238 -24.76 -17.98 6.67
N ILE A 239 -25.88 -18.16 7.38
CA ILE A 239 -27.10 -17.35 7.20
C ILE A 239 -26.85 -15.92 7.73
N GLY A 240 -26.44 -15.02 6.83
CA GLY A 240 -26.49 -13.58 7.07
C GLY A 240 -27.94 -13.09 7.10
N ARG A 241 -28.29 -12.26 8.09
CA ARG A 241 -29.65 -11.77 8.37
C ARG A 241 -30.39 -11.26 7.11
N LYS A 242 -31.59 -11.81 6.89
CA LYS A 242 -32.69 -11.42 5.99
C LYS A 242 -32.45 -10.19 5.10
N GLY A 243 -31.98 -10.43 3.88
CA GLY A 243 -32.29 -9.57 2.73
C GLY A 243 -33.49 -10.15 1.98
N THR A 244 -34.53 -9.36 1.77
CA THR A 244 -35.74 -9.76 1.02
C THR A 244 -35.40 -10.10 -0.42
N VAL A 245 -35.38 -11.39 -0.75
CA VAL A 245 -35.37 -11.85 -2.14
C VAL A 245 -36.84 -11.97 -2.59
N ASN A 246 -37.27 -11.05 -3.44
CA ASN A 246 -38.57 -11.16 -4.11
C ASN A 246 -38.53 -12.33 -5.10
N PRO A 247 -39.38 -13.36 -4.97
CA PRO A 247 -39.59 -14.30 -6.05
C PRO A 247 -40.58 -13.65 -7.02
N VAL A 248 -40.16 -13.41 -8.25
CA VAL A 248 -41.11 -13.18 -9.34
C VAL A 248 -41.08 -14.43 -10.21
N LEU A 249 -42.27 -15.03 -10.30
CA LEU A 249 -42.67 -16.15 -11.17
C LEU A 249 -42.28 -15.93 -12.63
#